data_AF-A0A0K9CM14-F1
#
_entry.id   AF-A0A0K9CM14-F1
#
_cell.length_a   1.000
_cell.length_b   1.000
_cell.length_c   1.000
_cell.angle_alpha   90.00
_cell.angle_beta   90.00
_cell.angle_gamma   90.00
#
_symmetry.space_group_name_H-M   'P 1'
#
loop_
_entity.id
_entity.type
_entity.pdbx_description
1 polymer ?
#
loop_
_entity_poly.entity_id
_entity_poly.type
_entity_poly.pdbx_seq_one_letter_code
_entity_poly.pdbx_strand_id
1 'polypeptide(L)'
;MKIENYFLKKNDRVKNISKSVFESDWTKEIVTDGKELLIVSEGVFMYFDENEVKKILEILVNNFTKFELHLDLLYKGTVKFSKEHDTLKKMDNVVFKWGVKDGSEVVKLEPKLKQIGLINFTKKIGKILPFSKKYLFLLCG
;
A
#
# COMPACT_ATOMS: atom_id res chain seq x y z
N MET A 1 -7.11 26.53 -2.38
CA MET A 1 -6.91 26.34 -3.84
C MET A 1 -6.56 24.88 -4.09
N LYS A 2 -7.26 24.16 -4.97
CA LYS A 2 -7.03 22.73 -5.24
C LYS A 2 -6.10 22.55 -6.44
N ILE A 3 -4.86 22.14 -6.19
CA ILE A 3 -3.78 22.00 -7.19
C ILE A 3 -4.16 21.02 -8.32
N GLU A 4 -4.96 19.99 -8.00
CA GLU A 4 -5.47 18.97 -8.94
C GLU A 4 -6.17 19.56 -10.18
N ASN A 5 -6.92 20.66 -10.03
CA ASN A 5 -7.70 21.26 -11.13
C ASN A 5 -6.83 21.87 -12.23
N TYR A 6 -5.54 22.08 -11.98
CA TYR A 6 -4.58 22.58 -12.98
C TYR A 6 -3.92 21.47 -13.78
N PHE A 7 -3.76 20.28 -13.19
CA PHE A 7 -2.99 19.18 -13.80
C PHE A 7 -3.87 18.07 -14.37
N LEU A 8 -5.09 17.89 -13.85
CA LEU A 8 -5.99 16.81 -14.26
C LEU A 8 -7.14 17.34 -15.09
N LYS A 9 -7.30 16.79 -16.30
CA LYS A 9 -8.47 17.06 -17.14
C LYS A 9 -9.70 16.43 -16.47
N LYS A 10 -10.77 17.22 -16.33
CA LYS A 10 -12.06 16.71 -15.84
C LYS A 10 -12.53 15.53 -16.70
N ASN A 11 -12.99 14.47 -16.04
CA ASN A 11 -13.50 13.26 -16.66
C ASN A 11 -14.64 12.74 -15.79
N ASP A 12 -15.81 12.50 -16.38
CA ASP A 12 -17.01 12.07 -15.65
C ASP A 12 -16.85 10.71 -14.95
N ARG A 13 -15.89 9.90 -15.41
CA ARG A 13 -15.53 8.61 -14.80
C ARG A 13 -14.53 8.75 -13.65
N VAL A 14 -14.05 9.96 -13.35
CA VAL A 14 -13.06 10.24 -12.31
C VAL A 14 -13.68 11.15 -11.26
N LYS A 15 -13.83 10.61 -10.05
CA LYS A 15 -14.27 11.37 -8.88
C LYS A 15 -13.14 11.43 -7.86
N ASN A 16 -12.68 12.64 -7.54
CA ASN A 16 -11.70 12.86 -6.49
C ASN A 16 -12.41 13.08 -5.15
N ILE A 17 -11.97 12.38 -4.11
CA ILE A 17 -12.50 12.50 -2.75
C ILE A 17 -11.42 13.14 -1.87
N SER A 18 -11.61 14.40 -1.45
CA SER A 18 -10.66 15.11 -0.57
C SER A 18 -10.92 14.82 0.90
N LYS A 19 -10.62 13.59 1.32
CA LYS A 19 -10.73 13.14 2.71
C LYS A 19 -9.49 12.36 3.11
N SER A 20 -9.23 12.30 4.41
CA SER A 20 -8.17 11.45 4.96
C SER A 20 -8.57 9.98 4.84
N VAL A 21 -7.62 9.11 4.48
CA VAL A 21 -7.84 7.66 4.43
C VAL A 21 -8.17 7.08 5.81
N PHE A 22 -7.78 7.78 6.89
CA PHE A 22 -8.02 7.40 8.28
C PHE A 22 -9.42 7.71 8.79
N GLU A 23 -10.25 8.40 8.00
CA GLU A 23 -11.62 8.73 8.36
C GLU A 23 -12.59 7.89 7.52
N SER A 24 -13.60 7.26 8.09
CA SER A 24 -14.48 6.36 7.33
C SER A 24 -15.40 7.09 6.34
N ASP A 25 -15.62 8.39 6.51
CA ASP A 25 -16.61 9.15 5.73
C ASP A 25 -16.34 9.23 4.22
N TRP A 26 -15.14 8.90 3.74
CA TRP A 26 -14.85 8.85 2.31
C TRP A 26 -15.50 7.65 1.62
N THR A 27 -15.72 6.55 2.35
CA THR A 27 -16.31 5.33 1.78
C THR A 27 -17.75 5.56 1.34
N LYS A 28 -18.49 6.44 2.03
CA LYS A 28 -19.86 6.85 1.71
C LYS A 28 -19.99 7.54 0.35
N GLU A 29 -18.89 8.04 -0.20
CA GLU A 29 -18.87 8.71 -1.50
C GLU A 29 -18.61 7.77 -2.68
N ILE A 30 -18.33 6.49 -2.40
CA ILE A 30 -18.10 5.44 -3.39
C ILE A 30 -19.41 4.71 -3.66
N VAL A 31 -19.83 4.78 -4.91
CA VAL A 31 -21.02 4.11 -5.41
C VAL A 31 -20.57 2.99 -6.33
N THR A 32 -20.94 1.75 -6.00
CA THR A 32 -20.54 0.58 -6.78
C THR A 32 -21.59 0.16 -7.80
N ASP A 33 -22.85 0.58 -7.65
CA ASP A 33 -23.99 0.19 -8.52
C ASP A 33 -24.05 -1.32 -8.80
N GLY A 34 -23.77 -2.14 -7.77
CA GLY A 34 -23.75 -3.60 -7.87
C GLY A 34 -22.53 -4.20 -8.57
N LYS A 35 -21.57 -3.38 -9.02
CA LYS A 35 -20.29 -3.84 -9.60
C LYS A 35 -19.29 -4.22 -8.51
N GLU A 36 -18.32 -5.04 -8.88
CA GLU A 36 -17.20 -5.37 -7.99
C GLU A 36 -16.27 -4.16 -7.80
N LEU A 37 -15.76 -4.00 -6.58
CA LEU A 37 -14.88 -2.90 -6.21
C LEU A 37 -13.42 -3.37 -6.17
N LEU A 38 -12.56 -2.74 -6.96
CA LEU A 38 -11.11 -2.88 -6.87
C LEU A 38 -10.51 -1.64 -6.19
N ILE A 39 -9.73 -1.86 -5.15
CA ILE A 39 -8.98 -0.82 -4.43
C ILE A 39 -7.50 -1.07 -4.66
N VAL A 40 -6.79 -0.05 -5.12
CA VAL A 40 -5.34 -0.11 -5.37
C VAL A 40 -4.67 0.99 -4.56
N SER A 41 -3.63 0.62 -3.82
CA SER A 41 -2.75 1.55 -3.14
C SER A 41 -1.31 1.26 -3.53
N GLU A 42 -0.65 2.25 -4.13
CA GLU A 42 0.77 2.22 -4.50
C GLU A 42 1.52 3.31 -3.74
N GLY A 43 2.64 2.98 -3.09
CA GLY A 43 3.51 3.96 -2.46
C GLY A 43 2.95 4.58 -1.17
N VAL A 44 1.92 3.99 -0.54
CA VAL A 44 1.22 4.62 0.59
C VAL A 44 1.46 3.91 1.92
N PHE A 45 1.10 2.62 2.03
CA PHE A 45 1.03 1.90 3.32
C PHE A 45 2.37 1.81 4.05
N MET A 46 3.49 1.89 3.31
CA MET A 46 4.85 1.85 3.87
C MET A 46 5.19 3.01 4.81
N TYR A 47 4.43 4.10 4.80
CA TYR A 47 4.65 5.28 5.66
C TYR A 47 3.81 5.30 6.93
N PHE A 48 2.90 4.34 7.09
CA PHE A 48 2.03 4.20 8.25
C PHE A 48 2.60 3.17 9.21
N ASP A 49 2.33 3.34 10.50
CA ASP A 49 2.60 2.28 11.47
C ASP A 49 1.56 1.14 11.39
N GLU A 50 1.81 0.04 12.10
CA GLU A 50 0.95 -1.15 12.04
C GLU A 50 -0.48 -0.88 12.53
N ASN A 51 -0.67 0.02 13.50
CA ASN A 51 -2.00 0.37 14.02
C ASN A 51 -2.77 1.24 13.02
N GLU A 52 -2.07 2.19 12.40
CA GLU A 52 -2.61 3.02 11.32
C GLU A 52 -3.06 2.16 10.13
N VAL A 53 -2.25 1.18 9.73
CA VAL A 53 -2.60 0.22 8.67
C VAL A 53 -3.83 -0.59 9.08
N LYS A 54 -3.84 -1.15 10.29
CA LYS A 54 -4.98 -1.92 10.79
C LYS A 54 -6.26 -1.10 10.76
N LYS A 55 -6.22 0.16 11.21
CA LYS A 55 -7.35 1.09 11.16
C LYS A 55 -7.89 1.27 9.74
N ILE A 56 -7.01 1.41 8.74
CA ILE A 56 -7.44 1.53 7.34
C ILE A 56 -8.13 0.24 6.88
N LEU A 57 -7.56 -0.93 7.16
CA LEU A 57 -8.16 -2.22 6.79
C LEU A 57 -9.55 -2.40 7.45
N GLU A 58 -9.69 -2.05 8.72
CA GLU A 58 -10.96 -2.04 9.45
C GLU A 58 -12.00 -1.11 8.79
N ILE A 59 -11.60 0.09 8.36
CA ILE A 59 -12.47 1.00 7.61
C ILE A 59 -12.99 0.31 6.34
N LEU A 60 -12.13 -0.37 5.57
CA LEU A 60 -12.53 -1.02 4.33
C LEU A 60 -13.55 -2.15 4.59
N VAL A 61 -13.23 -3.09 5.48
CA VAL A 61 -14.09 -4.27 5.73
C VAL A 61 -15.41 -3.92 6.41
N ASN A 62 -15.49 -2.80 7.12
CA ASN A 62 -16.71 -2.36 7.78
C ASN A 62 -17.63 -1.52 6.88
N ASN A 63 -17.12 -0.98 5.76
CA ASN A 63 -17.88 -0.10 4.88
C ASN A 63 -18.17 -0.68 3.49
N PHE A 64 -17.48 -1.75 3.08
CA PHE A 64 -17.71 -2.41 1.79
C PHE A 64 -18.08 -3.88 1.99
N THR A 65 -19.17 -4.31 1.35
CA THR A 65 -19.64 -5.71 1.42
C THR A 65 -18.68 -6.68 0.71
N LYS A 66 -18.10 -6.26 -0.42
CA LYS A 66 -17.14 -7.05 -1.21
C LYS A 66 -16.18 -6.12 -1.94
N PHE A 67 -14.89 -6.42 -1.88
CA PHE A 67 -13.86 -5.72 -2.65
C PHE A 67 -12.62 -6.62 -2.84
N GLU A 68 -11.79 -6.24 -3.80
CA GLU A 68 -10.42 -6.72 -3.97
C GLU A 68 -9.45 -5.59 -3.62
N LEU A 69 -8.41 -5.89 -2.86
CA LEU A 69 -7.41 -4.91 -2.41
C LEU A 69 -6.02 -5.30 -2.90
N HIS A 70 -5.40 -4.41 -3.67
CA HIS A 70 -4.04 -4.54 -4.17
C HIS A 70 -3.14 -3.53 -3.44
N LEU A 71 -2.12 -4.05 -2.78
CA LEU A 71 -1.13 -3.26 -2.04
C LEU A 71 0.27 -3.55 -2.60
N ASP A 72 1.05 -2.50 -2.80
CA ASP A 72 2.51 -2.63 -2.89
C ASP A 72 3.10 -2.62 -1.47
N LEU A 73 3.68 -3.74 -1.07
CA LEU A 73 4.20 -3.88 0.28
C LEU A 73 5.71 -4.02 0.23
N LEU A 74 6.38 -3.25 1.09
CA LEU A 74 7.81 -3.42 1.33
C LEU A 74 8.05 -4.69 2.13
N TYR A 75 9.20 -5.31 1.88
CA TYR A 75 9.65 -6.40 2.73
C TYR A 75 10.03 -5.87 4.12
N LYS A 76 9.64 -6.57 5.18
CA LYS A 76 9.88 -6.13 6.57
C LYS A 76 11.36 -5.82 6.88
N GLY A 77 12.29 -6.54 6.27
CA GLY A 77 13.73 -6.29 6.40
C GLY A 77 14.21 -5.00 5.71
N THR A 78 13.53 -4.53 4.65
CA THR A 78 13.91 -3.30 3.94
C THR A 78 13.49 -2.03 4.68
N VAL A 79 12.52 -2.13 5.61
CA VAL A 79 12.10 -1.02 6.48
C VAL A 79 13.29 -0.46 7.28
N LYS A 80 14.19 -1.34 7.74
CA LYS A 80 15.40 -0.94 8.49
C LYS A 80 16.44 -0.19 7.65
N PHE A 81 16.34 -0.28 6.32
CA PHE A 81 17.24 0.40 5.37
C PHE A 81 16.61 1.65 4.75
N SER A 82 15.55 2.21 5.35
CA SER A 82 14.85 3.41 4.86
C SER A 82 15.80 4.58 4.55
N LYS A 83 16.85 4.78 5.35
CA LYS A 83 17.85 5.85 5.16
C LYS A 83 18.80 5.62 3.99
N GLU A 84 18.88 4.39 3.46
CA GLU A 84 19.74 4.05 2.33
C GLU A 84 19.05 4.19 0.97
N HIS A 85 17.74 4.43 0.94
CA HIS A 85 16.98 4.60 -0.30
C HIS A 85 17.25 5.99 -0.92
N ASP A 86 17.71 6.03 -2.18
CA ASP A 86 18.19 7.24 -2.86
C ASP A 86 17.21 8.43 -2.82
N THR A 87 15.91 8.16 -2.81
CA THR A 87 14.84 9.17 -2.72
C THR A 87 14.65 9.72 -1.31
N LEU A 88 14.76 8.87 -0.29
CA LEU A 88 14.56 9.25 1.12
C LEU A 88 15.78 9.96 1.71
N LYS A 89 16.98 9.74 1.14
CA LYS A 89 18.19 10.49 1.50
C LYS A 89 18.05 12.01 1.36
N LYS A 90 17.11 12.46 0.52
CA LYS A 90 16.86 13.88 0.22
C LYS A 90 15.63 14.44 0.94
N MET A 91 14.96 13.63 1.76
CA MET A 91 13.74 14.02 2.48
C MET A 91 13.99 13.90 3.98
N ASP A 92 14.03 15.04 4.66
CA ASP A 92 14.13 15.04 6.12
C ASP A 92 12.87 14.40 6.73
N ASN A 93 13.06 13.49 7.70
CA ASN A 93 12.00 12.88 8.52
C ASN A 93 11.01 11.93 7.82
N VAL A 94 11.28 11.47 6.59
CA VAL A 94 10.48 10.41 5.95
C VAL A 94 11.18 9.06 6.09
N VAL A 95 10.53 8.13 6.80
CA VAL A 95 11.02 6.76 6.99
C VAL A 95 9.92 5.78 6.64
N PHE A 96 10.28 4.62 6.09
CA PHE A 96 9.34 3.52 6.04
C PHE A 96 9.10 3.03 7.47
N LYS A 97 7.83 2.93 7.85
CA LYS A 97 7.40 2.51 9.18
C LYS A 97 6.88 1.07 9.19
N TRP A 98 6.41 0.59 8.05
CA TRP A 98 5.78 -0.72 7.97
C TRP A 98 6.16 -1.46 6.68
N GLY A 99 6.18 -2.78 6.82
CA GLY A 99 6.51 -3.74 5.78
C GLY A 99 6.20 -5.14 6.29
N VAL A 100 5.95 -6.06 5.37
CA VAL A 100 5.52 -7.42 5.70
C VAL A 100 6.46 -8.44 5.09
N LYS A 101 6.44 -9.66 5.62
CA LYS A 101 7.10 -10.79 4.96
C LYS A 101 6.31 -11.27 3.74
N ASP A 102 4.99 -11.38 3.90
CA ASP A 102 4.04 -11.82 2.88
C ASP A 102 2.62 -11.39 3.27
N GLY A 103 1.63 -11.71 2.43
CA GLY A 103 0.24 -11.32 2.63
C GLY A 103 -0.42 -11.90 3.89
N SER A 104 0.16 -12.93 4.53
CA SER A 104 -0.41 -13.50 5.76
C SER A 104 -0.36 -12.50 6.93
N GLU A 105 0.61 -11.58 6.95
CA GLU A 105 0.69 -10.55 7.98
C GLU A 105 -0.43 -9.52 7.84
N VAL A 106 -0.86 -9.21 6.61
CA VAL A 106 -2.02 -8.34 6.37
C VAL A 106 -3.31 -9.02 6.84
N VAL A 107 -3.47 -10.31 6.54
CA VAL A 107 -4.62 -11.11 6.98
C VAL A 107 -4.65 -11.27 8.50
N LYS A 108 -3.49 -11.32 9.18
CA LYS A 108 -3.45 -11.31 10.65
C LYS A 108 -3.95 -10.00 11.25
N LEU A 109 -3.71 -8.86 10.59
CA LEU A 109 -4.20 -7.56 11.04
C LEU A 109 -5.71 -7.44 10.90
N GLU A 110 -6.27 -7.94 9.80
CA GLU A 110 -7.71 -7.97 9.55
C GLU A 110 -8.16 -9.36 9.03
N PRO A 111 -8.58 -10.27 9.94
CA PRO A 111 -8.94 -11.64 9.60
C PRO A 111 -10.16 -11.82 8.69
N LYS A 112 -10.98 -10.78 8.49
CA LYS A 112 -12.07 -10.81 7.50
C LYS A 112 -11.54 -10.83 6.06
N LEU A 113 -10.28 -10.44 5.84
CA LEU A 113 -9.63 -10.50 4.54
C LEU A 113 -9.09 -11.89 4.26
N LYS A 114 -9.01 -12.22 2.96
CA LYS A 114 -8.34 -13.42 2.47
C LYS A 114 -7.30 -13.03 1.44
N GLN A 115 -6.09 -13.58 1.59
CA GLN A 115 -5.08 -13.44 0.55
C GLN A 115 -5.44 -14.31 -0.66
N ILE A 116 -5.53 -13.67 -1.83
CA ILE A 116 -5.82 -14.34 -3.11
C ILE A 116 -4.60 -14.47 -4.02
N GLY A 117 -3.53 -13.70 -3.76
CA GLY A 117 -2.31 -13.71 -4.55
C GLY A 117 -1.12 -13.07 -3.84
N LEU A 118 0.07 -13.27 -4.39
CA LEU A 118 1.30 -12.58 -3.98
C LEU A 118 2.30 -12.62 -5.14
N ILE A 119 2.77 -11.44 -5.55
CA ILE A 119 3.88 -11.32 -6.49
C ILE A 119 5.10 -10.86 -5.70
N ASN A 120 6.08 -11.74 -5.52
CA ASN A 120 7.33 -11.40 -4.85
C ASN A 120 8.38 -10.95 -5.87
N PHE A 121 8.50 -9.63 -6.06
CA PHE A 121 9.48 -9.04 -6.98
C PHE A 121 10.93 -9.26 -6.52
N THR A 122 11.19 -9.25 -5.20
CA THR A 122 12.52 -9.53 -4.62
C THR A 122 13.10 -10.85 -5.10
N LYS A 123 12.30 -11.93 -5.08
CA LYS A 123 12.73 -13.24 -5.59
C LYS A 123 13.03 -13.24 -7.09
N LYS A 124 12.33 -12.41 -7.87
CA LYS A 124 12.54 -12.31 -9.32
C LYS A 124 13.77 -11.48 -9.65
N ILE A 125 13.96 -10.35 -8.98
CA ILE A 125 15.11 -9.45 -9.15
C ILE A 125 16.40 -10.11 -8.65
N GLY A 126 16.34 -10.89 -7.55
CA GLY A 126 17.49 -11.65 -7.04
C GLY A 126 18.07 -12.66 -8.04
N LYS A 127 17.31 -13.10 -9.05
CA LYS A 127 17.82 -13.96 -10.14
C LYS A 127 18.61 -13.20 -11.20
N ILE A 128 18.43 -11.88 -11.29
CA ILE A 128 19.00 -11.01 -12.33
C ILE A 128 20.19 -10.20 -11.77
N LEU A 129 20.28 -10.03 -10.45
CA LEU A 129 21.32 -9.22 -9.82
C LEU A 129 22.70 -9.90 -9.80
N PRO A 130 23.79 -9.10 -9.93
CA PRO A 130 25.15 -9.59 -9.78
C PRO A 130 25.39 -10.17 -8.38
N PHE A 131 26.29 -11.15 -8.28
CA PHE A 131 26.53 -11.95 -7.07
C PHE A 131 26.76 -11.10 -5.80
N SER A 132 27.46 -9.97 -5.92
CA SER A 132 27.71 -9.02 -4.83
C SER A 132 26.45 -8.33 -4.28
N LYS A 133 25.43 -8.11 -5.11
CA LYS A 133 24.13 -7.52 -4.70
C LYS A 133 23.10 -8.58 -4.29
N LYS A 134 23.38 -9.86 -4.58
CA LYS A 134 22.50 -11.00 -4.26
C LYS A 134 22.37 -11.22 -2.76
N TYR A 135 23.43 -10.98 -1.99
CA TYR A 135 23.41 -11.11 -0.52
C TYR A 135 22.46 -10.13 0.18
N LEU A 136 22.34 -8.88 -0.31
CA LEU A 136 21.42 -7.89 0.23
C LEU A 136 19.95 -8.33 0.08
N PHE A 137 19.61 -8.95 -1.06
CA PHE A 137 18.26 -9.44 -1.34
C PHE A 137 17.96 -10.83 -0.76
N LEU A 138 18.98 -11.69 -0.59
CA LEU A 138 18.84 -13.00 0.10
C LEU A 138 18.56 -12.85 1.59
N LEU A 139 19.07 -11.78 2.22
CA LEU A 139 18.72 -11.40 3.60
C LEU A 139 17.31 -10.80 3.69
N CYS A 140 16.70 -10.44 2.56
CA CYS A 140 15.40 -9.78 2.47
C CYS A 140 14.29 -10.64 1.82
N GLY A 141 14.46 -11.96 1.70
CA GLY A 141 13.60 -12.85 0.89
C GLY A 141 12.99 -14.03 1.62
#